data_AF-A0A7V9ZC90-F1
#
_entry.id   AF-A0A7V9ZC90-F1
#
_cell.length_a   1.000
_cell.length_b   1.000
_cell.length_c   1.000
_cell.angle_alpha   90.00
_cell.angle_beta   90.00
_cell.angle_gamma   90.00
#
_symmetry.space_group_name_H-M   'P 1'
#
loop_
_entity.id
_entity.type
_entity.pdbx_description
1 polymer ?
#
loop_
_entity_poly.entity_id
_entity_poly.type
_entity_poly.pdbx_seq_one_letter_code
_entity_poly.pdbx_strand_id
1 'polypeptide(L)'
;MFMGKAQVLELGLKSLLIRLFNYDPDRIQRWTLGRTTRELKDNGLRADFIALLEDFVDYRNYIAHEYLANEALLRRILRRDIGRLARKHLERGIFKVEEAIVIYDWLEQHRAWVATD
;
A
#
# COMPACT_ATOMS: atom_id res chain seq x y z
N MET A 1 0.42 -6.85 -12.08
CA MET A 1 0.57 -5.38 -11.96
C MET A 1 0.37 -4.87 -10.53
N PHE A 2 -0.55 -5.43 -9.73
CA PHE A 2 -0.83 -5.00 -8.35
C PHE A 2 0.39 -4.91 -7.42
N MET A 3 1.13 -6.01 -7.23
CA MET A 3 2.27 -6.04 -6.29
C MET A 3 3.39 -5.07 -6.69
N GLY A 4 3.64 -4.91 -8.00
CA GLY A 4 4.63 -3.95 -8.49
C GLY A 4 4.25 -2.50 -8.15
N LYS A 5 2.98 -2.12 -8.32
CA LYS A 5 2.48 -0.79 -7.90
C LYS A 5 2.57 -0.60 -6.38
N ALA A 6 2.25 -1.63 -5.60
CA ALA A 6 2.36 -1.58 -4.15
C ALA A 6 3.82 -1.37 -3.69
N GLN A 7 4.78 -2.00 -4.38
CA GLN A 7 6.20 -1.82 -4.12
C GLN A 7 6.69 -0.42 -4.51
N VAL A 8 6.23 0.12 -5.65
CA VAL A 8 6.54 1.50 -6.05
C VAL A 8 6.04 2.50 -5.00
N LEU A 9 4.80 2.33 -4.53
CA LEU A 9 4.25 3.15 -3.44
C LEU A 9 5.09 3.01 -2.17
N GLU A 10 5.43 1.80 -1.75
CA GLU A 10 6.27 1.55 -0.57
C GLU A 10 7.63 2.27 -0.65
N LEU A 11 8.27 2.27 -1.82
CA LEU A 11 9.52 3.00 -2.05
C LEU A 11 9.34 4.51 -1.93
N GLY A 12 8.26 5.06 -2.49
CA GLY A 12 7.92 6.49 -2.34
C GLY A 12 7.72 6.90 -0.89
N LEU A 13 6.98 6.09 -0.12
CA LEU A 13 6.73 6.32 1.30
C LEU A 13 8.01 6.24 2.15
N LYS A 14 8.92 5.30 1.83
CA LYS A 14 10.26 5.26 2.45
C LYS A 14 11.07 6.51 2.13
N SER A 15 10.97 7.02 0.90
CA SER A 15 11.60 8.29 0.53
C SER A 15 11.05 9.47 1.33
N LEU A 16 9.76 9.49 1.67
CA LEU A 16 9.20 10.51 2.58
C LEU A 16 9.84 10.45 3.97
N LEU A 17 9.98 9.26 4.56
CA LEU A 17 10.65 9.10 5.87
C LEU A 17 12.09 9.64 5.86
N ILE A 18 12.83 9.41 4.78
CA ILE A 18 14.20 9.91 4.63
C ILE A 18 14.18 11.44 4.51
N ARG A 19 13.36 11.99 3.61
CA ARG A 19 13.40 13.41 3.23
C ARG A 19 12.76 14.34 4.25
N LEU A 20 11.65 13.92 4.87
CA LEU A 20 10.87 14.75 5.78
C LEU A 20 11.23 14.53 7.25
N PHE A 21 11.67 13.32 7.59
CA PHE A 21 11.87 12.90 8.98
C PHE A 21 13.29 12.37 9.27
N ASN A 22 14.22 12.50 8.32
CA ASN A 22 15.64 12.21 8.47
C ASN A 22 15.95 10.75 8.92
N TYR A 23 15.17 9.78 8.45
CA TYR A 23 15.44 8.37 8.70
C TYR A 23 16.65 7.88 7.88
N ASP A 24 17.41 6.96 8.48
CA ASP A 24 18.52 6.26 7.81
C ASP A 24 17.99 5.33 6.69
N PRO A 25 18.41 5.53 5.42
CA PRO A 25 18.01 4.68 4.30
C PRO A 25 18.28 3.18 4.50
N ASP A 26 19.43 2.84 5.09
CA ASP A 26 19.85 1.44 5.26
C ASP A 26 18.95 0.72 6.28
N ARG A 27 18.55 1.45 7.32
CA ARG A 27 17.65 0.94 8.36
C ARG A 27 16.25 0.65 7.82
N ILE A 28 15.73 1.50 6.92
CA ILE A 28 14.33 1.42 6.47
C ILE A 28 14.14 0.58 5.20
N GLN A 29 15.22 0.23 4.50
CA GLN A 29 15.16 -0.52 3.24
C GLN A 29 14.31 -1.79 3.35
N ARG A 30 14.46 -2.53 4.45
CA ARG A 30 13.77 -3.81 4.71
C ARG A 30 12.37 -3.67 5.31
N TRP A 31 11.90 -2.45 5.55
CA TRP A 31 10.59 -2.26 6.17
C TRP A 31 9.48 -2.65 5.22
N THR A 32 8.40 -3.17 5.79
CA THR A 32 7.17 -3.44 5.04
C THR A 32 6.35 -2.16 4.93
N LEU A 33 5.49 -2.09 3.92
CA LEU A 33 4.50 -1.02 3.76
C LEU A 33 3.72 -0.71 5.06
N GLY A 34 3.30 -1.72 5.80
CA GLY A 34 2.59 -1.54 7.07
C GLY A 34 3.46 -0.86 8.13
N ARG A 35 4.73 -1.24 8.24
CA ARG A 35 5.67 -0.57 9.15
C ARG A 35 5.95 0.86 8.71
N THR A 36 6.21 1.09 7.43
CA THR A 36 6.44 2.42 6.86
C THR A 36 5.23 3.34 7.10
N THR A 37 4.01 2.85 6.93
CA THR A 37 2.77 3.60 7.17
C THR A 37 2.64 4.01 8.63
N ARG A 38 2.91 3.08 9.57
CA ARG A 38 2.90 3.37 11.00
C ARG A 38 3.90 4.46 11.37
N GLU A 39 5.12 4.37 10.86
CA GLU A 39 6.17 5.34 11.18
C GLU A 39 5.86 6.72 10.61
N LEU A 40 5.26 6.81 9.41
CA LEU A 40 4.78 8.08 8.86
C LEU A 40 3.68 8.71 9.72
N LYS A 41 2.75 7.90 10.25
CA LYS A 41 1.71 8.34 11.18
C LYS A 41 2.32 8.88 12.48
N ASP A 42 3.26 8.14 13.06
CA ASP A 42 3.92 8.51 14.32
C ASP A 42 4.72 9.82 14.18
N ASN A 43 5.23 10.12 12.99
CA ASN A 43 5.91 11.38 12.67
C ASN A 43 4.96 12.52 12.24
N GLY A 44 3.64 12.33 12.32
CA GLY A 44 2.68 13.40 12.07
C GLY A 44 2.41 13.69 10.59
N LEU A 45 2.66 12.74 9.68
CA LEU A 45 2.17 12.86 8.31
C LEU A 45 0.63 13.02 8.32
N ARG A 46 0.10 13.77 7.36
CA ARG A 46 -1.33 14.08 7.25
C ARG A 46 -2.23 12.84 7.40
N ALA A 47 -3.21 12.95 8.30
CA ALA A 47 -4.02 11.83 8.77
C ALA A 47 -4.97 11.23 7.71
N ASP A 48 -5.46 12.02 6.76
CA ASP A 48 -6.32 11.55 5.66
C ASP A 48 -5.58 10.57 4.74
N PHE A 49 -4.34 10.89 4.39
CA PHE A 49 -3.47 10.03 3.59
C PHE A 49 -3.04 8.79 4.38
N ILE A 50 -2.77 8.92 5.68
CA ILE A 50 -2.50 7.77 6.55
C ILE A 50 -3.70 6.81 6.58
N ALA A 51 -4.92 7.31 6.73
CA ALA A 51 -6.12 6.47 6.73
C ALA A 51 -6.26 5.70 5.41
N LEU A 52 -6.00 6.37 4.28
CA LEU A 52 -5.99 5.74 2.96
C LEU A 52 -4.93 4.63 2.86
N LEU A 53 -3.74 4.84 3.42
CA LEU A 53 -2.67 3.84 3.43
C LEU A 53 -2.98 2.65 4.34
N GLU A 54 -3.55 2.87 5.53
CA GLU A 54 -3.97 1.80 6.45
C GLU A 54 -5.00 0.88 5.76
N ASP A 55 -6.01 1.49 5.11
CA ASP A 55 -7.01 0.80 4.29
C ASP A 55 -6.39 -0.05 3.17
N PHE A 56 -5.33 0.47 2.55
CA PHE A 56 -4.62 -0.23 1.48
C PHE A 56 -3.76 -1.38 2.01
N VAL A 57 -3.06 -1.17 3.14
CA VAL A 57 -2.25 -2.20 3.81
C VAL A 57 -3.11 -3.40 4.17
N ASP A 58 -4.28 -3.17 4.77
CA ASP A 58 -5.21 -4.22 5.16
C ASP A 58 -5.72 -4.98 3.93
N TYR A 59 -6.07 -4.26 2.86
CA TYR A 59 -6.53 -4.88 1.63
C TYR A 59 -5.43 -5.68 0.91
N ARG A 60 -4.19 -5.19 0.88
CA ARG A 60 -3.03 -5.91 0.34
C ARG A 60 -2.79 -7.19 1.14
N ASN A 61 -2.85 -7.13 2.47
CA ASN A 61 -2.67 -8.28 3.34
C ASN A 61 -3.77 -9.32 3.13
N TYR A 62 -5.03 -8.89 3.01
CA TYR A 62 -6.15 -9.77 2.66
C TYR A 62 -5.91 -10.52 1.35
N ILE A 63 -5.47 -9.82 0.29
CA ILE A 63 -5.15 -10.46 -0.99
C ILE A 63 -4.00 -11.47 -0.83
N ALA A 64 -2.92 -11.05 -0.16
CA ALA A 64 -1.70 -11.85 -0.05
C ALA A 64 -1.90 -13.12 0.80
N HIS A 65 -2.64 -13.02 1.91
CA HIS A 65 -2.75 -14.10 2.89
C HIS A 65 -4.01 -14.95 2.74
N GLU A 66 -5.17 -14.32 2.57
CA GLU A 66 -6.44 -15.06 2.59
C GLU A 66 -6.89 -15.40 1.18
N TYR A 67 -6.83 -14.44 0.25
CA TYR A 67 -7.42 -14.64 -1.06
C TYR A 67 -6.64 -15.66 -1.91
N LEU A 68 -5.32 -15.50 -2.03
CA LEU A 68 -4.49 -16.41 -2.83
C LEU A 68 -4.50 -17.85 -2.28
N ALA A 69 -4.49 -18.01 -0.95
CA ALA A 69 -4.58 -19.31 -0.31
C ALA A 69 -5.94 -19.98 -0.55
N ASN A 70 -7.04 -19.21 -0.39
CA ASN A 70 -8.39 -19.71 -0.60
C ASN A 70 -8.67 -20.02 -2.07
N GLU A 71 -8.14 -19.23 -3.01
CA GLU A 71 -8.26 -19.49 -4.45
C GLU A 71 -7.57 -20.82 -4.82
N ALA A 72 -6.35 -21.05 -4.34
CA ALA A 72 -5.61 -22.29 -4.59
C ALA A 72 -6.37 -23.52 -4.06
N LEU A 73 -6.95 -23.41 -2.86
CA LEU A 73 -7.75 -24.46 -2.25
C LEU A 73 -9.06 -24.73 -3.01
N LEU A 74 -9.82 -23.68 -3.32
CA LEU A 74 -11.10 -23.78 -4.02
C LEU A 74 -10.93 -24.31 -5.45
N ARG A 75 -9.87 -23.93 -6.18
CA ARG A 75 -9.55 -24.49 -7.50
C ARG A 75 -9.35 -26.01 -7.40
N ARG A 76 -8.67 -26.47 -6.35
CA ARG A 76 -8.38 -27.89 -6.11
C ARG A 76 -9.64 -28.69 -5.73
N ILE A 77 -10.55 -28.11 -4.96
CA ILE A 77 -11.79 -28.76 -4.51
C ILE A 77 -12.85 -28.77 -5.62
N LEU A 78 -13.14 -27.62 -6.22
CA LEU A 78 -14.27 -27.47 -7.13
C LEU A 78 -13.96 -27.92 -8.56
N ARG A 79 -12.68 -28.14 -8.92
CA ARG A 79 -12.20 -28.41 -10.29
C ARG A 79 -12.82 -27.47 -11.34
N ARG A 80 -13.16 -26.24 -10.94
CA ARG A 80 -13.81 -25.22 -11.75
C ARG A 80 -13.00 -23.93 -11.70
N ASP A 81 -13.11 -23.15 -12.77
CA ASP A 81 -12.42 -21.87 -12.86
C ASP A 81 -13.14 -20.81 -12.00
N ILE A 82 -12.47 -20.37 -10.94
CA ILE A 82 -12.87 -19.25 -10.07
C ILE A 82 -12.16 -17.94 -10.44
N GLY A 83 -11.46 -17.90 -11.58
CA GLY A 83 -10.66 -16.75 -12.02
C GLY A 83 -11.41 -15.43 -12.12
N ARG A 84 -12.74 -15.43 -12.29
CA ARG A 84 -13.56 -14.21 -12.31
C ARG A 84 -13.60 -13.50 -10.95
N LEU A 85 -13.73 -14.25 -9.85
CA LEU A 85 -13.69 -13.68 -8.50
C LEU A 85 -12.28 -13.14 -8.20
N ALA A 86 -11.25 -13.87 -8.63
CA ALA A 86 -9.85 -13.49 -8.42
C ALA A 86 -9.51 -12.18 -9.13
N ARG A 87 -10.00 -12.06 -10.36
CA ARG A 87 -9.84 -10.84 -11.14
C ARG A 87 -10.50 -9.63 -10.46
N LYS A 88 -11.72 -9.77 -9.93
CA LYS A 88 -12.42 -8.66 -9.26
C LYS A 88 -11.69 -8.14 -8.02
N HIS A 89 -11.17 -9.04 -7.17
CA HIS A 89 -10.39 -8.65 -6.00
C HIS A 89 -9.08 -7.96 -6.39
N LEU A 90 -8.40 -8.48 -7.41
CA LEU A 90 -7.17 -7.91 -7.94
C LEU A 90 -7.40 -6.54 -8.57
N GLU A 91 -8.45 -6.36 -9.36
CA GLU A 91 -8.86 -5.08 -9.95
C GLU A 91 -9.14 -4.03 -8.87
N ARG A 92 -9.89 -4.41 -7.82
CA ARG A 92 -10.13 -3.53 -6.68
C ARG A 92 -8.83 -3.16 -5.95
N GLY A 93 -7.87 -4.08 -5.88
CA GLY A 93 -6.55 -3.80 -5.31
C GLY A 93 -5.76 -2.82 -6.16
N ILE A 94 -5.78 -3.01 -7.48
CA ILE A 94 -5.14 -2.10 -8.43
C ILE A 94 -5.73 -0.69 -8.30
N PHE A 95 -7.06 -0.59 -8.22
CA PHE A 95 -7.73 0.69 -8.02
C PHE A 95 -7.29 1.39 -6.73
N LYS A 96 -7.27 0.67 -5.59
CA LYS A 96 -6.83 1.23 -4.30
C LYS A 96 -5.39 1.74 -4.31
N VAL A 97 -4.47 1.00 -4.95
CA VAL A 97 -3.07 1.46 -5.04
C VAL A 97 -2.92 2.65 -6.00
N GLU A 98 -3.72 2.72 -7.06
CA GLU A 98 -3.72 3.86 -7.98
C GLU A 98 -4.26 5.12 -7.30
N GLU A 99 -5.33 4.99 -6.50
CA GLU A 99 -5.83 6.08 -5.66
C GLU A 99 -4.74 6.61 -4.72
N ALA A 100 -4.02 5.73 -4.02
CA ALA A 100 -2.91 6.10 -3.16
C ALA A 100 -1.78 6.84 -3.91
N ILE A 101 -1.43 6.37 -5.11
CA ILE A 101 -0.39 6.98 -5.94
C ILE A 101 -0.82 8.38 -6.43
N VAL A 102 -2.07 8.52 -6.89
CA VAL A 102 -2.58 9.82 -7.37
C VAL A 102 -2.58 10.86 -6.25
N ILE A 103 -3.04 10.48 -5.06
CA ILE A 103 -3.01 11.38 -3.90
C ILE A 103 -1.57 11.67 -3.48
N TYR A 104 -0.69 10.66 -3.49
CA TYR A 104 0.73 10.86 -3.22
C TYR A 104 1.36 11.89 -4.14
N ASP A 105 1.16 11.75 -5.46
CA ASP A 105 1.73 12.66 -6.46
C ASP A 105 1.20 14.08 -6.29
N TRP A 106 -0.09 14.23 -5.99
CA TRP A 106 -0.68 15.52 -5.72
C TRP A 106 -0.07 16.17 -4.46
N LEU A 107 0.06 15.43 -3.37
CA LEU A 107 0.64 15.94 -2.11
C LEU A 107 2.12 16.32 -2.28
N GLU A 108 2.88 15.54 -3.05
CA GLU A 108 4.28 15.82 -3.36
C GLU A 108 4.42 17.10 -4.20
N GLN A 109 3.62 17.26 -5.25
CA GLN A 109 3.63 18.45 -6.11
C GLN A 109 3.34 19.74 -5.34
N HIS A 110 2.48 19.67 -4.32
CA HIS A 110 2.05 20.83 -3.53
C HIS A 110 2.77 20.95 -2.18
N ARG A 111 3.73 20.05 -1.89
CA ARG A 111 4.42 19.97 -0.58
C ARG A 111 3.45 19.94 0.61
N ALA A 112 2.34 19.25 0.45
CA ALA A 112 1.19 19.31 1.35
C ALA A 112 1.21 18.22 2.44
N TRP A 113 2.38 17.68 2.75
CA TRP A 113 2.57 16.51 3.61
C TRP A 113 2.34 16.75 5.11
N VAL A 114 2.68 17.94 5.57
CA VAL A 114 2.56 18.39 6.96
C VAL A 114 1.80 19.71 6.94
N ALA A 115 0.96 19.95 7.94
CA ALA A 115 0.32 21.26 8.08
C ALA A 115 1.43 22.30 8.25
N THR A 116 1.45 23.33 7.39
CA THR A 116 2.27 24.51 7.61
C THR A 116 1.64 25.31 8.74
N ASP A 117 2.39 25.50 9.83
CA ASP A 117 2.08 26.51 10.85
C ASP A 117 2.14 27.93 10.26
#